data_AF-A0A8C4UX75-F1
#
_entry.id   AF-A0A8C4UX75-F1
#
_cell.length_a   1.000
_cell.length_b   1.000
_cell.length_c   1.000
_cell.angle_alpha   90.00
_cell.angle_beta   90.00
_cell.angle_gamma   90.00
#
_symmetry.space_group_name_H-M   'P 1'
#
loop_
_entity.id
_entity.type
_entity.pdbx_description
1 polymer ?
#
loop_
_entity_poly.entity_id
_entity_poly.type
_entity_poly.pdbx_seq_one_letter_code
_entity_poly.pdbx_strand_id
1 'polypeptide(L)'
;FSGNFYRVHFYSFPSTTGKKMPRLIFNYDDFQLTQRTFMEKHYREFDDSEEYKLIYTFIFNEYISIVKKYMEEKLLNLIPGFDMTAFTMSLQHKDEMASELFDMLLTFTDFPAFKEMFLDYKAVSMSRCVFSLA
;
A
#
# COMPACT_ATOMS: atom_id res chain seq x y z
N PHE A 1 1.27 -41.56 14.74
CA PHE A 1 2.06 -40.54 14.01
C PHE A 1 1.59 -40.49 12.57
N SER A 2 1.50 -39.27 12.02
CA SER A 2 1.21 -38.93 10.62
C SER A 2 -0.23 -39.19 10.16
N GLY A 3 -1.04 -38.21 9.80
CA GLY A 3 -0.78 -36.80 9.61
C GLY A 3 -2.09 -36.20 9.10
N ASN A 4 -2.75 -35.41 9.94
CA ASN A 4 -3.86 -34.59 9.50
C ASN A 4 -3.28 -33.61 8.48
N PHE A 5 -3.53 -33.89 7.20
CA PHE A 5 -3.53 -32.87 6.17
C PHE A 5 -4.49 -31.80 6.64
N TYR A 6 -3.94 -30.76 7.26
CA TYR A 6 -4.57 -29.45 7.29
C TYR A 6 -4.75 -29.08 5.83
N ARG A 7 -5.90 -29.47 5.31
CA ARG A 7 -6.50 -28.97 4.09
C ARG A 7 -6.64 -27.49 4.39
N VAL A 8 -5.59 -26.73 4.09
CA VAL A 8 -5.61 -25.28 4.06
C VAL A 8 -6.77 -24.99 3.13
N HIS A 9 -7.90 -24.62 3.72
CA HIS A 9 -9.02 -24.08 2.98
C HIS A 9 -8.43 -22.82 2.33
N PHE A 10 -7.95 -22.99 1.09
CA PHE A 10 -7.78 -21.88 0.17
C PHE A 10 -9.06 -21.10 0.29
N TYR A 11 -8.97 -19.89 0.84
CA TYR A 11 -10.08 -18.99 0.98
C TYR A 11 -10.69 -18.86 -0.42
N SER A 12 -11.78 -19.58 -0.68
CA SER A 12 -12.58 -19.33 -1.87
C SER A 12 -13.21 -17.98 -1.60
N PHE A 13 -12.54 -16.91 -2.02
CA PHE A 13 -13.21 -15.63 -2.18
C PHE A 13 -14.45 -15.92 -3.01
N PRO A 14 -15.66 -15.65 -2.51
CA PRO A 14 -16.87 -15.95 -3.25
C PRO A 14 -16.74 -15.22 -4.59
N SER A 15 -16.86 -15.96 -5.70
CA SER A 15 -16.71 -15.48 -7.09
C SER A 15 -17.79 -14.46 -7.50
N THR A 16 -18.50 -13.90 -6.54
CA THR A 16 -19.54 -12.91 -6.73
C THR A 16 -18.91 -11.55 -6.95
N THR A 17 -18.96 -11.16 -8.22
CA THR A 17 -18.59 -9.88 -8.86
C THR A 17 -17.12 -9.77 -9.21
N GLY A 18 -16.83 -9.48 -10.49
CA GLY A 18 -15.50 -9.31 -11.09
C GLY A 18 -14.70 -8.11 -10.57
N LYS A 19 -14.70 -7.89 -9.25
CA LYS A 19 -13.82 -6.97 -8.55
C LYS A 19 -12.61 -7.76 -8.09
N LYS A 20 -11.48 -7.54 -8.76
CA LYS A 20 -10.21 -8.17 -8.43
C LYS A 20 -9.79 -7.80 -6.99
N MET A 21 -9.21 -8.76 -6.26
CA MET A 21 -8.78 -8.66 -4.85
C MET A 21 -8.07 -7.33 -4.46
N PRO A 22 -7.18 -6.73 -5.29
CA PRO A 22 -6.57 -5.45 -4.97
C PRO A 22 -7.58 -4.29 -4.82
N ARG A 23 -8.68 -4.28 -5.58
CA ARG A 23 -9.71 -3.22 -5.51
C ARG A 23 -10.56 -3.31 -4.25
N LEU A 24 -10.61 -4.47 -3.60
CA LEU A 24 -11.33 -4.67 -2.33
C LEU A 24 -10.46 -4.24 -1.14
N ILE A 25 -9.15 -4.51 -1.20
CA ILE A 25 -8.19 -4.14 -0.17
C ILE A 25 -7.90 -2.63 -0.23
N PHE A 26 -7.67 -2.09 -1.43
CA PHE A 26 -7.46 -0.67 -1.67
C PHE A 26 -8.73 -0.02 -2.18
N ASN A 27 -9.62 0.35 -1.24
CA ASN A 27 -10.57 1.41 -1.54
C ASN A 27 -9.78 2.69 -1.84
N TYR A 28 -9.81 3.11 -3.11
CA TYR A 28 -8.99 4.21 -3.61
C TYR A 28 -9.20 5.49 -2.80
N ASP A 29 -10.44 5.80 -2.40
CA ASP A 29 -10.74 7.06 -1.70
C ASP A 29 -10.17 7.10 -0.27
N ASP A 30 -10.30 5.99 0.47
CA ASP A 30 -9.79 5.88 1.84
C ASP A 30 -8.25 5.94 1.86
N PHE A 31 -7.62 5.16 0.99
CA PHE A 31 -6.16 5.06 0.94
C PHE A 31 -5.53 6.37 0.43
N GLN A 32 -6.15 7.03 -0.55
CA GLN A 32 -5.72 8.34 -1.04
C GLN A 32 -5.80 9.42 0.04
N LEU A 33 -6.78 9.35 0.96
CA LEU A 33 -6.83 10.25 2.10
C LEU A 33 -5.65 10.00 3.05
N THR A 34 -5.37 8.73 3.38
CA THR A 34 -4.21 8.36 4.20
C THR A 34 -2.90 8.83 3.56
N GLN A 35 -2.73 8.63 2.25
CA GLN A 35 -1.56 9.10 1.51
C GLN A 35 -1.45 10.63 1.56
N ARG A 36 -2.53 11.37 1.27
CA ARG A 36 -2.52 12.84 1.34
C ARG A 36 -2.13 13.37 2.71
N THR A 37 -2.74 12.85 3.79
CA THR A 37 -2.41 13.27 5.15
C THR A 37 -0.94 13.00 5.49
N PHE A 38 -0.41 11.86 5.04
CA PHE A 38 1.01 11.55 5.21
C PHE A 38 1.90 12.51 4.42
N MET A 39 1.52 12.84 3.19
CA MET A 39 2.26 13.75 2.32
C MET A 39 2.27 15.18 2.87
N GLU A 40 1.15 15.67 3.38
CA GLU A 40 1.04 16.99 4.05
C GLU A 40 2.05 17.17 5.18
N LYS A 41 2.33 16.10 5.92
CA LYS A 41 3.30 16.10 7.03
C LYS A 41 4.75 16.21 6.56
N HIS A 42 5.08 15.67 5.38
CA HIS A 42 6.46 15.43 4.97
C HIS A 42 6.90 16.11 3.65
N TYR A 43 5.99 16.71 2.87
CA TYR A 43 6.30 17.21 1.52
C TYR A 43 7.40 18.27 1.46
N ARG A 44 7.64 18.99 2.56
CA ARG A 44 8.68 20.03 2.63
C ARG A 44 10.10 19.46 2.64
N GLU A 45 10.26 18.22 3.11
CA GLU A 45 11.57 17.55 3.21
C GLU A 45 12.13 17.17 1.83
N PHE A 46 11.23 16.91 0.87
CA PHE A 46 11.57 16.45 -0.47
C PHE A 46 11.97 17.60 -1.40
N ASP A 47 13.00 17.37 -2.20
CA ASP A 47 13.45 18.22 -3.29
C ASP A 47 13.74 17.43 -4.56
N ASP A 48 13.79 18.16 -5.67
CA ASP A 48 14.04 17.66 -7.02
C ASP A 48 15.54 17.39 -7.28
N SER A 49 16.32 17.19 -6.21
CA SER A 49 17.72 16.81 -6.34
C SER A 49 17.83 15.31 -6.62
N GLU A 50 18.78 14.91 -7.47
CA GLU A 50 19.15 13.51 -7.66
C GLU A 50 19.74 12.87 -6.37
N GLU A 51 20.28 13.69 -5.45
CA GLU A 51 20.84 13.20 -4.19
C GLU A 51 19.74 12.81 -3.19
N TYR A 52 19.81 11.56 -2.69
CA TYR A 52 18.91 11.09 -1.65
C TYR A 52 19.37 11.52 -0.26
N LYS A 53 18.51 12.25 0.45
CA LYS A 53 18.74 12.60 1.85
C LYS A 53 18.50 11.40 2.75
N LEU A 54 19.29 11.27 3.82
CA LEU A 54 19.08 10.22 4.83
C LEU A 54 17.66 10.24 5.40
N ILE A 55 17.06 11.42 5.52
CA ILE A 55 15.69 11.60 6.01
C ILE A 55 14.64 10.90 5.13
N TYR A 56 14.89 10.75 3.82
CA TYR A 56 13.96 10.08 2.91
C TYR A 56 13.78 8.60 3.28
N THR A 57 14.84 7.93 3.73
CA THR A 57 14.76 6.54 4.21
C THR A 57 13.87 6.41 5.43
N PHE A 58 13.94 7.34 6.38
CA PHE A 58 13.09 7.32 7.56
C PHE A 58 11.62 7.54 7.21
N ILE A 59 11.34 8.53 6.35
CA ILE A 59 9.98 8.83 5.89
C ILE A 59 9.43 7.65 5.06
N PHE A 60 10.25 7.05 4.21
CA PHE A 60 9.84 5.89 3.42
C PHE A 60 9.51 4.69 4.32
N ASN A 61 10.31 4.39 5.34
CA ASN A 61 10.00 3.33 6.29
C ASN A 61 8.71 3.59 7.07
N GLU A 62 8.43 4.85 7.44
CA GLU A 62 7.16 5.25 8.04
C GLU A 62 5.99 5.00 7.08
N TYR A 63 6.14 5.37 5.80
CA TYR A 63 5.15 5.11 4.76
C TYR A 63 4.88 3.60 4.59
N ILE A 64 5.92 2.77 4.50
CA ILE A 64 5.78 1.32 4.40
C ILE A 64 5.01 0.75 5.60
N SER A 65 5.25 1.27 6.81
CA SER A 65 4.51 0.87 8.01
C SER A 65 3.01 1.20 7.90
N ILE A 66 2.68 2.39 7.39
CA ILE A 66 1.29 2.82 7.15
C ILE A 66 0.61 1.91 6.13
N VAL A 67 1.26 1.63 4.99
CA VAL A 67 0.70 0.75 3.95
C VAL A 67 0.46 -0.66 4.50
N LYS A 68 1.44 -1.23 5.23
CA LYS A 68 1.31 -2.55 5.86
C LYS A 68 0.14 -2.61 6.83
N LYS A 69 0.03 -1.61 7.72
CA LYS A 69 -1.04 -1.54 8.71
C LYS A 69 -2.41 -1.40 8.05
N TYR A 70 -2.53 -0.54 7.04
CA TYR A 70 -3.77 -0.36 6.28
C TYR A 70 -4.23 -1.68 5.64
N MET A 71 -3.30 -2.42 5.03
CA MET A 71 -3.62 -3.72 4.44
C MET A 71 -4.07 -4.75 5.47
N GLU A 72 -3.34 -4.86 6.58
CA GLU A 72 -3.66 -5.80 7.66
C GLU A 72 -5.07 -5.53 8.22
N GLU A 73 -5.38 -4.28 8.52
CA GLU A 73 -6.70 -3.88 9.00
C GLU A 73 -7.80 -4.17 7.97
N LYS A 74 -7.58 -3.89 6.69
CA LYS A 74 -8.57 -4.18 5.65
C LYS A 74 -8.78 -5.69 5.47
N LEU A 75 -7.72 -6.48 5.48
CA LEU A 75 -7.81 -7.94 5.33
C LEU A 75 -8.52 -8.60 6.51
N LEU A 76 -8.21 -8.17 7.75
CA LEU A 76 -8.90 -8.64 8.96
C LEU A 76 -10.39 -8.29 8.96
N ASN A 77 -10.75 -7.11 8.46
CA ASN A 77 -12.15 -6.68 8.37
C ASN A 77 -12.93 -7.38 7.25
N LEU A 78 -12.27 -7.71 6.13
CA LEU A 78 -12.90 -8.36 4.99
C LEU A 78 -13.09 -9.86 5.19
N ILE A 79 -12.22 -10.51 5.96
CA ILE A 79 -12.18 -11.98 6.10
C ILE A 79 -12.21 -12.34 7.59
N PRO A 80 -13.37 -12.76 8.12
CA PRO A 80 -13.46 -13.28 9.49
C PRO A 80 -12.54 -14.49 9.68
N GLY A 81 -11.68 -14.45 10.70
CA GLY A 81 -10.71 -15.52 10.98
C GLY A 81 -9.46 -15.49 10.10
N PHE A 82 -9.21 -14.37 9.41
CA PHE A 82 -8.01 -14.19 8.61
C PHE A 82 -6.71 -14.37 9.41
N ASP A 83 -5.78 -15.12 8.83
CA ASP A 83 -4.45 -15.37 9.37
C ASP A 83 -3.40 -14.73 8.45
N MET A 84 -2.76 -13.67 8.95
CA MET A 84 -1.67 -12.97 8.26
C MET A 84 -0.48 -13.89 7.95
N THR A 85 -0.22 -14.90 8.77
CA THR A 85 0.88 -15.85 8.59
C THR A 85 0.59 -16.78 7.40
N ALA A 86 -0.62 -17.35 7.36
CA ALA A 86 -1.07 -18.17 6.24
C ALA A 86 -1.12 -17.36 4.93
N PHE A 87 -1.56 -16.09 5.01
CA PHE A 87 -1.55 -15.19 3.87
C PHE A 87 -0.15 -14.92 3.34
N THR A 88 0.82 -14.55 4.20
CA THR A 88 2.21 -14.34 3.78
C THR A 88 2.87 -15.60 3.24
N MET A 89 2.53 -16.78 3.74
CA MET A 89 2.97 -18.05 3.13
C MET A 89 2.35 -18.27 1.75
N SER A 90 1.05 -18.00 1.57
CA SER A 90 0.40 -18.11 0.24
C SER A 90 1.00 -17.14 -0.77
N LEU A 91 1.39 -15.96 -0.30
CA LEU A 91 2.08 -14.94 -1.08
C LEU A 91 3.45 -15.44 -1.60
N GLN A 92 4.20 -16.23 -0.83
CA GLN A 92 5.48 -16.79 -1.29
C GLN A 92 5.32 -17.79 -2.43
N HIS A 93 4.16 -18.43 -2.55
CA HIS A 93 3.90 -19.44 -3.58
C HIS A 93 3.35 -18.86 -4.89
N LYS A 94 3.26 -17.52 -5.03
CA LYS A 94 2.82 -16.79 -6.24
C LYS A 94 1.61 -17.44 -6.93
N ASP A 95 0.52 -17.61 -6.19
CA ASP A 95 -0.78 -17.93 -6.78
C ASP A 95 -1.19 -16.83 -7.78
N GLU A 96 -1.88 -17.19 -8.85
CA GLU A 96 -2.26 -16.29 -9.95
C GLU A 96 -3.12 -15.11 -9.42
N MET A 97 -3.92 -15.37 -8.38
CA MET A 97 -4.74 -14.37 -7.68
C MET A 97 -3.93 -13.42 -6.79
N ALA A 98 -2.76 -13.85 -6.31
CA ALA A 98 -1.87 -13.03 -5.50
C ALA A 98 -0.96 -12.13 -6.35
N SER A 99 -0.73 -12.46 -7.63
CA SER A 99 0.19 -11.72 -8.50
C SER A 99 -0.17 -10.24 -8.64
N GLU A 100 -1.43 -9.90 -8.90
CA GLU A 100 -1.83 -8.50 -9.08
C GLU A 100 -1.74 -7.68 -7.78
N LEU A 101 -2.01 -8.31 -6.63
CA LEU A 101 -1.83 -7.67 -5.34
C LEU A 101 -0.35 -7.42 -5.03
N PHE A 102 0.53 -8.34 -5.44
CA PHE A 102 1.97 -8.17 -5.37
C PHE A 102 2.48 -7.07 -6.27
N ASP A 103 2.02 -7.01 -7.52
CA ASP A 103 2.43 -5.97 -8.45
C ASP A 103 2.02 -4.60 -7.91
N MET A 104 0.80 -4.49 -7.35
CA MET A 104 0.36 -3.27 -6.69
C MET A 104 1.19 -2.94 -5.44
N LEU A 105 1.47 -3.93 -4.58
CA LEU A 105 2.37 -3.76 -3.43
C LEU A 105 3.74 -3.25 -3.83
N LEU A 106 4.28 -3.81 -4.93
CA LEU A 106 5.58 -3.44 -5.46
C LEU A 106 5.62 -1.96 -5.83
N THR A 107 4.54 -1.43 -6.43
CA THR A 107 4.44 0.01 -6.74
C THR A 107 4.46 0.90 -5.49
N PHE A 108 3.91 0.46 -4.37
CA PHE A 108 3.99 1.22 -3.11
C PHE A 108 5.36 1.11 -2.44
N THR A 109 6.08 0.03 -2.69
CA THR A 109 7.44 -0.18 -2.16
C THR A 109 8.54 0.31 -3.09
N ASP A 110 8.21 0.93 -4.22
CA ASP A 110 9.17 1.49 -5.15
C ASP A 110 9.58 2.90 -4.70
N PHE A 111 10.83 3.03 -4.26
CA PHE A 111 11.32 4.28 -3.67
C PHE A 111 11.41 5.45 -4.68
N PRO A 112 11.89 5.26 -5.92
CA PRO A 112 11.76 6.27 -6.98
C PRO A 112 10.32 6.76 -7.17
N ALA A 113 9.36 5.87 -7.38
CA ALA A 113 7.95 6.26 -7.54
C ALA A 113 7.40 6.98 -6.30
N PHE A 114 7.80 6.56 -5.11
CA PHE A 114 7.46 7.22 -3.86
C PHE A 114 7.99 8.66 -3.79
N LYS A 115 9.23 8.90 -4.21
CA LYS A 115 9.81 10.25 -4.26
C LYS A 115 9.06 11.14 -5.26
N GLU A 116 8.82 10.64 -6.47
CA GLU A 116 8.08 11.37 -7.51
C GLU A 116 6.69 11.80 -7.02
N MET A 117 5.98 10.91 -6.34
CA MET A 117 4.68 11.21 -5.73
C MET A 117 4.75 12.44 -4.81
N PHE A 118 5.81 12.54 -3.99
CA PHE A 118 6.03 13.69 -3.10
C PHE A 118 6.35 14.99 -3.84
N LEU A 119 7.11 14.91 -4.95
CA LEU A 119 7.42 16.06 -5.79
C LEU A 119 6.18 16.59 -6.50
N ASP A 120 5.35 15.70 -7.05
CA ASP A 120 4.06 16.04 -7.66
C ASP A 120 3.14 16.77 -6.67
N TYR A 121 3.01 16.22 -5.46
CA TYR A 121 2.20 16.84 -4.42
C TYR A 121 2.73 18.21 -4.00
N LYS A 122 4.05 18.36 -3.90
CA LYS A 122 4.70 19.65 -3.62
C LYS A 122 4.40 20.67 -4.73
N ALA A 123 4.50 20.28 -5.99
CA ALA A 123 4.16 21.15 -7.13
C ALA A 123 2.69 21.62 -7.10
N VAL A 124 1.76 20.71 -6.81
CA VAL A 124 0.32 21.02 -6.71
C VAL A 124 0.03 21.93 -5.52
N SER A 125 0.59 21.63 -4.35
CA SER A 125 0.39 22.41 -3.12
C SER A 125 0.99 23.82 -3.23
N MET A 126 2.17 23.95 -3.84
CA MET A 126 2.75 25.26 -4.14
C MET A 126 1.88 26.04 -5.12
N SER A 127 1.44 25.42 -6.22
CA SER A 127 0.54 26.05 -7.21
C SER A 127 -0.73 26.60 -6.56
N ARG A 128 -1.41 25.79 -5.72
CA ARG A 128 -2.61 26.21 -4.98
C ARG A 128 -2.35 27.39 -4.03
N CYS A 129 -1.18 27.43 -3.40
CA CYS A 129 -0.79 28.53 -2.53
C CYS A 129 -0.63 29.85 -3.31
N VAL A 130 -0.03 29.80 -4.51
CA VAL A 130 0.15 31.01 -5.34
C VAL A 130 -1.19 31.58 -5.80
N PHE A 131 -2.16 30.71 -6.18
CA PHE A 131 -3.50 31.15 -6.58
C PHE A 131 -4.37 31.67 -5.42
N SER A 132 -4.06 31.32 -4.17
CA SER A 132 -4.79 31.81 -2.99
C SER A 132 -4.23 33.13 -2.44
N LEU A 133 -3.05 33.55 -2.90
CA LEU A 133 -2.35 34.77 -2.46
C LEU A 133 -2.37 35.89 -3.50
N ALA A 134 -2.99 35.66 -4.66
CA ALA A 134 -3.23 36.64 -5.73
C ALA A 134 -4.68 37.13 -5.68
#